data_AF-C3YG35-F1
#
_entry.id   AF-C3YG35-F1
#
_cell.length_a   1.000
_cell.length_b   1.000
_cell.length_c   1.000
_cell.angle_alpha   90.00
_cell.angle_beta   90.00
_cell.angle_gamma   90.00
#
_symmetry.space_group_name_H-M   'P 1'
#
loop_
_entity.id
_entity.type
_entity.pdbx_description
1 polymer ?
#
loop_
_entity_poly.entity_id
_entity_poly.type
_entity_poly.pdbx_seq_one_letter_code
_entity_poly.pdbx_strand_id
1 'polypeptide(L)'
;MDMETLDLRRNHIKTLLSNNFVNYSKLSNIYLSGNKVAEIHQDAFNGLTKLETLQLSDNFLRTFPCRALEELTALRTLKLDNNTIDLIPTNCTLPALTFIDLSNNNLQTLPESFCSFGETTKLSFDGNPWRCDDSLLPLLPCEQVSSRIKCTVPFNISG
;
A
#
# COMPACT_ATOMS: atom_id res chain seq x y z
N MET A 1 -7.89 2.38 26.10
CA MET A 1 -6.70 1.55 25.81
C MET A 1 -5.66 2.50 25.24
N ASP A 2 -4.50 2.58 25.87
CA ASP A 2 -3.45 3.51 25.46
C ASP A 2 -2.91 3.11 24.08
N MET A 3 -3.00 4.04 23.13
CA MET A 3 -2.44 3.88 21.79
C MET A 3 -0.93 4.13 21.85
N GLU A 4 -0.13 3.11 21.53
CA GLU A 4 1.31 3.27 21.42
C GLU A 4 1.67 3.68 19.99
N THR A 5 2.45 4.75 19.87
CA THR A 5 2.91 5.29 18.59
C THR A 5 4.43 5.24 18.53
N LEU A 6 4.96 4.68 17.45
CA LEU A 6 6.37 4.69 17.13
C LEU A 6 6.64 5.65 15.97
N ASP A 7 7.32 6.75 16.27
CA ASP A 7 7.71 7.74 15.26
C ASP A 7 9.19 7.59 14.91
N LEU A 8 9.44 7.16 13.68
CA LEU A 8 10.77 6.97 13.08
C LEU A 8 10.92 7.79 11.80
N ARG A 9 10.10 8.81 11.59
CA ARG A 9 10.14 9.64 10.38
C ARG A 9 11.50 10.32 10.21
N ARG A 10 11.89 10.53 8.95
CA ARG A 10 13.10 11.30 8.57
C ARG A 10 14.40 10.76 9.16
N ASN A 11 14.54 9.43 9.21
CA ASN A 11 15.77 8.75 9.57
C ASN A 11 16.47 8.16 8.33
N HIS A 12 17.39 7.22 8.54
CA HIS A 12 18.14 6.56 7.49
C HIS A 12 17.87 5.05 7.42
N ILE A 13 16.67 4.63 7.83
CA ILE A 13 16.28 3.22 7.83
C ILE A 13 16.17 2.74 6.39
N LYS A 14 16.92 1.68 6.05
CA LYS A 14 16.97 1.12 4.69
C LYS A 14 16.14 -0.14 4.50
N THR A 15 15.97 -0.90 5.58
CA THR A 15 15.35 -2.21 5.56
C THR A 15 14.59 -2.41 6.85
N LEU A 16 13.42 -3.03 6.77
CA LEU A 16 12.75 -3.61 7.93
C LEU A 16 13.01 -5.12 7.94
N LEU A 17 13.72 -5.58 8.95
CA LEU A 17 14.08 -6.97 9.16
C LEU A 17 12.96 -7.73 9.88
N SER A 18 13.04 -9.06 9.83
CA SER A 18 12.15 -9.94 10.58
C SER A 18 12.05 -9.54 12.05
N ASN A 19 10.82 -9.52 12.59
CA ASN A 19 10.55 -9.32 14.01
C ASN A 19 11.06 -8.01 14.61
N ASN A 20 11.28 -6.96 13.79
CA ASN A 20 11.75 -5.66 14.30
C ASN A 20 10.88 -5.10 15.44
N PHE A 21 9.58 -5.41 15.42
CA PHE A 21 8.61 -4.87 16.37
C PHE A 21 7.99 -5.93 17.29
N VAL A 22 8.55 -7.15 17.37
CA VAL A 22 7.92 -8.29 18.06
C VAL A 22 7.61 -8.03 19.55
N ASN A 23 8.42 -7.20 20.21
CA ASN A 23 8.22 -6.84 21.61
C ASN A 23 7.25 -5.66 21.82
N TYR A 24 6.67 -5.12 20.76
CA TYR A 24 5.83 -3.92 20.76
C TYR A 24 4.41 -4.21 20.28
N SER A 25 3.82 -5.30 20.75
CA SER A 25 2.48 -5.79 20.36
C SER A 25 1.32 -4.83 20.66
N LYS A 26 1.57 -3.74 21.38
CA LYS A 26 0.59 -2.68 21.68
C LYS A 26 0.64 -1.51 20.69
N LEU A 27 1.59 -1.48 19.76
CA LEU A 27 1.68 -0.42 18.75
C LEU A 27 0.39 -0.36 17.93
N SER A 28 -0.18 0.84 17.88
CA SER A 28 -1.31 1.17 17.01
C SER A 28 -0.89 2.03 15.83
N ASN A 29 0.23 2.75 15.93
CA ASN A 29 0.74 3.58 14.85
C ASN A 29 2.26 3.42 14.67
N ILE A 30 2.69 3.26 13.42
CA ILE A 30 4.10 3.31 13.03
C ILE A 30 4.26 4.34 11.92
N TYR A 31 5.15 5.31 12.15
CA TYR A 31 5.49 6.34 11.17
C TYR A 31 6.94 6.18 10.70
N LEU A 32 7.11 5.81 9.44
CA LEU A 32 8.41 5.57 8.78
C LEU A 32 8.62 6.50 7.57
N SER A 33 7.80 7.54 7.41
CA SER A 33 7.90 8.43 6.26
C SER A 33 9.24 9.17 6.16
N GLY A 34 9.73 9.38 4.94
CA GLY A 34 10.99 10.10 4.69
C GLY A 34 12.23 9.32 5.11
N ASN A 35 12.20 8.00 5.03
CA ASN A 35 13.35 7.13 5.27
C ASN A 35 13.99 6.69 3.95
N LYS A 36 14.76 5.60 3.98
CA LYS A 36 15.38 4.98 2.80
C LYS A 36 14.90 3.55 2.59
N VAL A 37 13.69 3.22 3.07
CA VAL A 37 13.19 1.84 3.10
C VAL A 37 13.00 1.35 1.67
N ALA A 38 13.79 0.37 1.27
CA ALA A 38 13.68 -0.29 -0.03
C ALA A 38 13.15 -1.74 0.10
N GLU A 39 13.33 -2.34 1.27
CA GLU A 39 12.98 -3.73 1.54
C GLU A 39 12.28 -3.88 2.89
N ILE A 40 11.21 -4.68 2.90
CA ILE A 40 10.47 -5.06 4.10
C ILE A 40 10.38 -6.59 4.12
N HIS A 41 10.95 -7.20 5.15
CA HIS A 41 10.84 -8.64 5.36
C HIS A 41 9.37 -9.05 5.59
N GLN A 42 8.97 -10.23 5.13
CA GLN A 42 7.58 -10.71 5.29
C GLN A 42 7.14 -10.82 6.77
N ASP A 43 8.09 -11.01 7.68
CA ASP A 43 7.83 -11.09 9.13
C ASP A 43 8.17 -9.79 9.87
N ALA A 44 8.35 -8.67 9.17
CA ALA A 44 8.79 -7.42 9.79
C ALA A 44 7.80 -6.89 10.85
N PHE A 45 6.49 -7.08 10.60
CA PHE A 45 5.41 -6.61 11.46
C PHE A 45 4.71 -7.74 12.24
N ASN A 46 5.36 -8.90 12.38
CA ASN A 46 4.80 -10.06 13.07
C ASN A 46 4.31 -9.68 14.47
N GLY A 47 3.08 -10.08 14.79
CA GLY A 47 2.44 -9.86 16.09
C GLY A 47 1.82 -8.47 16.29
N LEU A 48 1.87 -7.58 15.31
CA LEU A 48 1.27 -6.24 15.38
C LEU A 48 -0.22 -6.22 14.99
N THR A 49 -1.02 -7.10 15.59
CA THR A 49 -2.45 -7.25 15.29
C THR A 49 -3.32 -6.04 15.66
N LYS A 50 -2.77 -5.10 16.43
CA LYS A 50 -3.43 -3.84 16.83
C LYS A 50 -3.00 -2.64 15.99
N LEU A 51 -2.13 -2.82 15.00
CA LEU A 51 -1.63 -1.72 14.19
C LEU A 51 -2.76 -1.18 13.30
N GLU A 52 -3.12 0.09 13.50
CA GLU A 52 -4.17 0.78 12.76
C GLU A 52 -3.62 1.69 11.67
N THR A 53 -2.43 2.27 11.89
CA THR A 53 -1.79 3.17 10.92
C THR A 53 -0.35 2.78 10.65
N LEU A 54 -0.02 2.62 9.36
CA LEU A 54 1.33 2.45 8.86
C LEU A 54 1.62 3.53 7.80
N GLN A 55 2.61 4.38 8.07
CA GLN A 55 3.07 5.39 7.10
C GLN A 55 4.46 5.06 6.59
N LEU A 56 4.56 4.82 5.28
CA LEU A 56 5.76 4.50 4.53
C LEU A 56 5.97 5.49 3.37
N SER A 57 5.30 6.65 3.39
CA SER A 57 5.46 7.71 2.38
C SER A 57 6.92 8.15 2.22
N ASP A 58 7.30 8.59 1.02
CA ASP A 58 8.66 9.11 0.76
C ASP A 58 9.75 8.08 1.14
N ASN A 59 9.68 6.90 0.54
CA ASN A 59 10.66 5.82 0.67
C ASN A 59 11.03 5.27 -0.74
N PHE A 60 11.68 4.11 -0.81
CA PHE A 60 12.19 3.53 -2.05
C PHE A 60 11.63 2.13 -2.29
N LEU A 61 10.41 1.86 -1.82
CA LEU A 61 9.76 0.57 -2.05
C LEU A 61 9.50 0.41 -3.55
N ARG A 62 9.96 -0.71 -4.10
CA ARG A 62 9.70 -1.09 -5.50
C ARG A 62 8.52 -2.06 -5.62
N THR A 63 8.25 -2.84 -4.59
CA THR A 63 7.15 -3.80 -4.56
C THR A 63 6.23 -3.52 -3.39
N PHE A 64 4.94 -3.77 -3.58
CA PHE A 64 3.98 -3.70 -2.50
C PHE A 64 4.25 -4.81 -1.47
N PRO A 65 4.39 -4.50 -0.16
CA PRO A 65 4.86 -5.47 0.85
C PRO A 65 3.74 -6.41 1.34
N CYS A 66 3.02 -7.01 0.41
CA CYS A 66 1.81 -7.80 0.62
C CYS A 66 1.89 -8.78 1.79
N ARG A 67 2.92 -9.64 1.80
CA ARG A 67 3.12 -10.67 2.83
C ARG A 67 3.36 -10.07 4.22
N ALA A 68 4.07 -8.93 4.28
CA ALA A 68 4.33 -8.27 5.55
C ALA A 68 3.08 -7.63 6.16
N LEU A 69 2.05 -7.35 5.34
CA LEU A 69 0.83 -6.72 5.78
C LEU A 69 -0.29 -7.72 6.12
N GLU A 70 -0.11 -9.00 5.81
CA GLU A 70 -1.15 -10.04 5.92
C GLU A 70 -1.72 -10.20 7.34
N GLU A 71 -0.86 -10.11 8.36
CA GLU A 71 -1.27 -10.26 9.77
C GLU A 71 -1.88 -8.99 10.38
N LEU A 72 -1.82 -7.86 9.67
CA LEU A 72 -2.25 -6.54 10.17
C LEU A 72 -3.77 -6.36 10.05
N THR A 73 -4.50 -7.24 10.75
CA THR A 73 -5.97 -7.34 10.67
C THR A 73 -6.72 -6.10 11.16
N ALA A 74 -6.06 -5.21 11.91
CA ALA A 74 -6.62 -3.93 12.35
C ALA A 74 -6.20 -2.73 11.48
N LEU A 75 -5.42 -2.93 10.41
CA LEU A 75 -4.85 -1.83 9.62
C LEU A 75 -5.95 -1.06 8.88
N ARG A 76 -6.11 0.23 9.22
CA ARG A 76 -7.11 1.13 8.63
C ARG A 76 -6.51 2.13 7.67
N THR A 77 -5.29 2.58 7.95
CA THR A 77 -4.61 3.63 7.20
C THR A 77 -3.24 3.14 6.74
N LEU A 78 -3.06 3.04 5.42
CA LEU A 78 -1.78 2.69 4.81
C LEU A 78 -1.34 3.80 3.86
N LYS A 79 -0.18 4.40 4.12
CA LYS A 79 0.41 5.40 3.22
C LYS A 79 1.69 4.87 2.59
N LEU A 80 1.70 4.81 1.27
CA LEU A 80 2.80 4.34 0.42
C LEU A 80 3.08 5.34 -0.73
N ASP A 81 2.56 6.56 -0.62
CA ASP A 81 2.77 7.62 -1.59
C ASP A 81 4.25 8.00 -1.72
N ASN A 82 4.65 8.50 -2.89
CA ASN A 82 6.03 8.87 -3.20
C ASN A 82 7.03 7.72 -2.93
N ASN A 83 6.73 6.55 -3.48
CA ASN A 83 7.64 5.41 -3.57
C ASN A 83 7.90 5.09 -5.06
N THR A 84 8.43 3.92 -5.36
CA THR A 84 8.70 3.47 -6.74
C THR A 84 7.95 2.17 -7.06
N ILE A 85 6.80 1.94 -6.43
CA ILE A 85 6.06 0.69 -6.51
C ILE A 85 5.57 0.48 -7.94
N ASP A 86 6.00 -0.61 -8.58
CA ASP A 86 5.63 -0.93 -9.97
C ASP A 86 4.58 -2.06 -10.07
N LEU A 87 4.40 -2.83 -9.00
CA LEU A 87 3.51 -4.00 -8.97
C LEU A 87 2.86 -4.20 -7.59
N ILE A 88 1.55 -4.49 -7.62
CA ILE A 88 0.80 -5.02 -6.48
C ILE A 88 0.36 -6.45 -6.81
N PRO A 89 0.76 -7.45 -6.01
CA PRO A 89 0.31 -8.83 -6.21
C PRO A 89 -1.21 -8.97 -6.10
N THR A 90 -1.80 -9.88 -6.88
CA THR A 90 -3.26 -10.10 -6.92
C THR A 90 -3.83 -10.69 -5.63
N ASN A 91 -3.00 -11.39 -4.85
CA ASN A 91 -3.39 -12.07 -3.62
C ASN A 91 -3.27 -11.19 -2.36
N CYS A 92 -3.13 -9.88 -2.51
CA CYS A 92 -3.10 -8.96 -1.37
C CYS A 92 -4.50 -8.65 -0.87
N THR A 93 -4.77 -9.03 0.38
CA THR A 93 -6.01 -8.73 1.08
C THR A 93 -5.72 -7.81 2.27
N LEU A 94 -6.48 -6.73 2.38
CA LEU A 94 -6.38 -5.76 3.48
C LEU A 94 -7.80 -5.44 3.97
N PRO A 95 -8.44 -6.39 4.69
CA PRO A 95 -9.89 -6.38 4.88
C PRO A 95 -10.41 -5.24 5.77
N ALA A 96 -9.56 -4.66 6.63
CA ALA A 96 -9.93 -3.57 7.52
C ALA A 96 -9.58 -2.17 6.99
N LEU A 97 -9.00 -2.09 5.78
CA LEU A 97 -8.46 -0.86 5.25
C LEU A 97 -9.58 0.13 4.89
N THR A 98 -9.47 1.35 5.40
CA THR A 98 -10.40 2.45 5.12
C THR A 98 -9.75 3.56 4.30
N PHE A 99 -8.42 3.62 4.31
CA PHE A 99 -7.65 4.60 3.56
C PHE A 99 -6.34 3.98 3.07
N ILE A 100 -6.08 4.14 1.77
CA ILE A 100 -4.80 3.84 1.16
C ILE A 100 -4.35 4.95 0.23
N ASP A 101 -3.09 5.32 0.35
CA ASP A 101 -2.42 6.24 -0.56
C ASP A 101 -1.28 5.54 -1.29
N LEU A 102 -1.44 5.40 -2.61
CA LEU A 102 -0.49 4.85 -3.58
C LEU A 102 -0.09 5.92 -4.61
N SER A 103 -0.41 7.20 -4.35
CA SER A 103 -0.11 8.26 -5.29
C SER A 103 1.39 8.39 -5.55
N ASN A 104 1.76 8.87 -6.74
CA ASN A 104 3.16 9.10 -7.14
C ASN A 104 4.05 7.85 -6.95
N ASN A 105 3.63 6.75 -7.58
CA ASN A 105 4.39 5.51 -7.71
C ASN A 105 4.60 5.18 -9.20
N ASN A 106 5.01 3.96 -9.53
CA ASN A 106 5.24 3.48 -10.89
C ASN A 106 4.19 2.45 -11.35
N LEU A 107 3.00 2.47 -10.75
CA LEU A 107 1.94 1.51 -11.05
C LEU A 107 1.40 1.71 -12.47
N GLN A 108 1.29 0.61 -13.21
CA GLN A 108 0.73 0.63 -14.56
C GLN A 108 -0.70 0.05 -14.61
N THR A 109 -1.07 -0.75 -13.61
CA THR A 109 -2.40 -1.31 -13.39
C THR A 109 -2.62 -1.59 -11.89
N LEU A 110 -3.85 -1.92 -11.50
CA LEU A 110 -4.21 -2.39 -10.16
C LEU A 110 -4.82 -3.81 -10.26
N PRO A 111 -4.68 -4.65 -9.24
CA PRO A 111 -5.36 -5.94 -9.22
C PRO A 111 -6.87 -5.75 -8.98
N GLU A 112 -7.68 -6.67 -9.51
CA GLU A 112 -9.14 -6.68 -9.35
C GLU A 112 -9.59 -6.70 -7.88
N SER A 113 -8.73 -7.13 -6.96
CA SER A 113 -9.01 -7.03 -5.52
C SER A 113 -9.28 -5.60 -5.04
N PHE A 114 -8.80 -4.58 -5.76
CA PHE A 114 -9.14 -3.17 -5.48
C PHE A 114 -10.61 -2.84 -5.76
N CYS A 115 -11.28 -3.63 -6.59
CA CYS A 115 -12.73 -3.54 -6.82
C CYS A 115 -13.54 -4.01 -5.61
N SER A 116 -12.92 -4.78 -4.70
CA SER A 116 -13.57 -5.33 -3.51
C SER A 116 -13.42 -4.43 -2.27
N PHE A 117 -12.62 -3.36 -2.36
CA PHE A 117 -12.61 -2.36 -1.28
C PHE A 117 -13.98 -1.70 -1.20
N GLY A 118 -14.55 -1.62 0.01
CA GLY A 118 -15.89 -1.07 0.20
C GLY A 118 -15.97 0.40 -0.27
N GLU A 119 -17.18 0.86 -0.60
CA GLU A 119 -17.44 2.22 -1.11
C GLU A 119 -16.89 3.34 -0.20
N THR A 120 -16.81 3.09 1.11
CA THR A 120 -16.28 4.03 2.10
C THR A 120 -14.75 4.09 2.14
N THR A 121 -14.07 3.17 1.45
CA THR A 121 -12.61 3.13 1.38
C THR A 121 -12.10 4.24 0.49
N LYS A 122 -11.34 5.17 1.05
CA LYS A 122 -10.71 6.24 0.29
C LYS A 122 -9.40 5.73 -0.32
N LEU A 123 -9.43 5.55 -1.64
CA LEU A 123 -8.29 5.16 -2.46
C LEU A 123 -7.66 6.41 -3.08
N SER A 124 -6.35 6.60 -2.96
CA SER A 124 -5.61 7.65 -3.69
C SER A 124 -4.50 6.98 -4.50
N PHE A 125 -4.47 7.21 -5.80
CA PHE A 125 -3.53 6.52 -6.71
C PHE A 125 -3.16 7.40 -7.92
N ASP A 126 -3.38 8.71 -7.82
CA ASP A 126 -2.99 9.67 -8.85
C ASP A 126 -1.46 9.71 -9.03
N GLY A 127 -0.97 10.21 -10.17
CA GLY A 127 0.47 10.36 -10.40
C GLY A 127 1.22 9.06 -10.68
N ASN A 128 0.53 8.04 -11.16
CA ASN A 128 1.12 6.77 -11.62
C ASN A 128 1.06 6.67 -13.16
N PRO A 129 2.00 5.95 -13.80
CA PRO A 129 2.05 5.77 -15.26
C PRO A 129 1.03 4.74 -15.76
N TRP A 130 -0.26 5.04 -15.57
CA TRP A 130 -1.33 4.10 -15.92
C TRP A 130 -1.35 3.74 -17.40
N ARG A 131 -1.49 2.44 -17.68
CA ARG A 131 -1.78 1.92 -19.02
C ARG A 131 -3.26 1.67 -19.18
N CYS A 132 -3.74 1.94 -20.40
CA CYS A 132 -5.13 1.74 -20.79
C CYS A 132 -5.18 0.82 -22.02
N ASP A 133 -4.57 -0.35 -21.85
CA ASP A 133 -4.62 -1.51 -22.75
C ASP A 133 -5.46 -2.62 -22.10
N ASP A 134 -5.34 -3.86 -22.58
CA ASP A 134 -6.11 -5.01 -22.08
C ASP A 134 -5.89 -5.28 -20.57
N SER A 135 -4.82 -4.74 -19.97
CA SER A 135 -4.59 -4.84 -18.52
C SER A 135 -5.60 -4.05 -17.67
N LEU A 136 -6.39 -3.15 -18.28
CA LEU A 136 -7.47 -2.40 -17.61
C LEU A 136 -8.79 -3.18 -17.57
N LEU A 137 -8.98 -4.20 -18.42
CA LEU A 137 -10.23 -4.96 -18.54
C LEU A 137 -10.77 -5.49 -17.20
N PRO A 138 -9.95 -6.07 -16.29
CA PRO A 138 -10.43 -6.56 -15.00
C PRO A 138 -10.98 -5.47 -14.07
N LEU A 139 -10.61 -4.20 -14.29
CA LEU A 139 -11.03 -3.07 -13.45
C LEU A 139 -12.27 -2.36 -13.99
N LEU A 140 -12.65 -2.59 -15.25
CA LEU A 140 -13.80 -1.92 -15.87
C LEU A 140 -15.12 -2.07 -15.07
N PRO A 141 -15.44 -3.22 -14.44
CA PRO A 141 -16.64 -3.35 -13.63
C PRO A 141 -16.69 -2.44 -12.38
N CYS A 142 -15.55 -1.91 -11.93
CA CYS A 142 -15.47 -1.06 -10.75
C CYS A 142 -15.22 0.41 -11.12
N GLU A 143 -16.30 1.17 -11.32
CA GLU A 143 -16.20 2.59 -11.67
C GLU A 143 -15.45 3.44 -10.63
N GLN A 144 -15.50 3.07 -9.34
CA GLN A 144 -14.76 3.75 -8.27
C GLN A 144 -13.24 3.77 -8.54
N VAL A 145 -12.72 2.76 -9.24
CA VAL A 145 -11.32 2.65 -9.62
C VAL A 145 -11.11 3.09 -11.07
N SER A 146 -11.82 2.46 -12.01
CA SER A 146 -11.58 2.65 -13.45
C SER A 146 -11.79 4.08 -13.93
N SER A 147 -12.81 4.80 -13.41
CA SER A 147 -13.10 6.18 -13.82
C SER A 147 -12.04 7.20 -13.40
N ARG A 148 -11.20 6.85 -12.42
CA ARG A 148 -10.16 7.73 -11.85
C ARG A 148 -8.78 7.47 -12.42
N ILE A 149 -8.61 6.39 -13.20
CA ILE A 149 -7.37 6.09 -13.89
C ILE A 149 -7.17 7.10 -15.03
N LYS A 150 -6.09 7.87 -14.96
CA LYS A 150 -5.68 8.82 -16.00
C LYS A 150 -4.50 8.25 -16.77
N CYS A 151 -4.77 7.76 -17.97
CA CYS A 151 -3.79 7.05 -18.81
C CYS A 151 -2.59 7.95 -19.17
N THR A 152 -1.39 7.40 -19.05
CA THR A 152 -0.15 8.01 -19.57
C THR A 152 0.23 7.46 -20.95
N VAL A 153 -0.26 6.26 -21.27
CA VAL A 153 -0.11 5.61 -22.58
C VAL A 153 -1.48 5.60 -23.29
N PRO A 154 -1.55 5.80 -24.63
CA PRO A 154 -2.82 5.85 -25.35
C PRO A 154 -3.66 4.58 -25.20
N PHE A 155 -4.98 4.75 -25.29
CA PHE A 155 -5.94 3.64 -25.31
C PHE A 155 -5.67 2.72 -26.51
N ASN A 156 -5.31 1.47 -26.23
CA ASN A 156 -5.16 0.43 -27.25
C ASN A 156 -5.67 -0.89 -26.67
N ILE A 157 -6.98 -1.02 -26.58
CA ILE A 157 -7.66 -2.25 -26.17
C ILE A 157 -7.80 -3.11 -27.42
N SER A 158 -7.27 -4.32 -27.39
CA SER A 158 -7.39 -5.28 -28.48
C SER A 158 -8.80 -5.87 -28.43
N GLY A 159 -9.63 -5.57 -29.42
CA GLY A 159 -10.92 -6.23 -29.64
C GLY A 159 -10.77 -7.52 -30.43
#